data_AF-A0A2A2TC63-F1
#
_entry.id   AF-A0A2A2TC63-F1
#
_cell.length_a   1.000
_cell.length_b   1.000
_cell.length_c   1.000
_cell.angle_alpha   90.00
_cell.angle_beta   90.00
_cell.angle_gamma   90.00
#
_symmetry.space_group_name_H-M   'P 1'
#
loop_
_entity.id
_entity.type
_entity.pdbx_description
1 polymer ?
#
loop_
_entity_poly.entity_id
_entity_poly.type
_entity_poly.pdbx_seq_one_letter_code
_entity_poly.pdbx_strand_id
1 'polypeptide(L)'
;MRQNSHIAWEGNSLIDGSPIVLILTGFVFPSFNKKTGSEMIQSWILQQEFTPTHAAKEGLEVGICGSCPMRMSEIGSCYVNLLGVNRIYQKYKSGGYSKLSNNEIEVLRRYRYPIRLGSYGDPTAVPLEVWEPIILASGKYTGYTHNWRDTNSLWKQYLMASVHSISEAQEAQNLGWRTFRIIAPDALLSDNEILCRHTEDDRVQCSTCLLCDGKSSKPNIADKVHGLNWKISNFLKYLESTSN
;
A
#
# COMPACT_ATOMS: atom_id res chain seq x y z
N MET A 1 -21.23 -2.94 -20.70
CA MET A 1 -20.12 -3.86 -20.36
C MET A 1 -19.60 -3.49 -18.98
N ARG A 2 -19.39 -4.46 -18.08
CA ARG A 2 -18.81 -4.18 -16.75
C ARG A 2 -17.37 -3.70 -16.94
N GLN A 3 -17.00 -2.56 -16.38
CA GLN A 3 -15.63 -2.07 -16.46
C GLN A 3 -14.77 -2.76 -15.41
N ASN A 4 -13.48 -2.96 -15.70
CA ASN A 4 -12.56 -3.61 -14.76
C ASN A 4 -12.05 -2.66 -13.65
N SER A 5 -12.25 -1.36 -13.83
CA SER A 5 -11.48 -0.35 -13.12
C SER A 5 -12.21 0.97 -13.07
N HIS A 6 -12.15 1.64 -11.92
CA HIS A 6 -12.95 2.81 -11.62
C HIS A 6 -12.15 3.85 -10.84
N ILE A 7 -12.40 5.14 -11.11
CA ILE A 7 -11.99 6.24 -10.24
C ILE A 7 -12.90 6.22 -9.02
N ALA A 8 -12.35 5.92 -7.85
CA ALA A 8 -13.10 5.97 -6.60
C ALA A 8 -13.21 7.41 -6.08
N TRP A 9 -12.16 8.23 -6.27
CA TRP A 9 -12.13 9.60 -5.78
C TRP A 9 -11.04 10.42 -6.47
N GLU A 10 -11.29 11.74 -6.57
CA GLU A 10 -10.35 12.77 -7.02
C GLU A 10 -10.44 13.95 -6.07
N GLY A 11 -9.30 14.49 -5.67
CA GLY A 11 -9.24 15.67 -4.81
C GLY A 11 -7.82 15.94 -4.31
N ASN A 12 -7.72 16.81 -3.30
CA ASN A 12 -6.44 17.24 -2.78
C ASN A 12 -5.95 16.28 -1.69
N SER A 13 -4.66 15.95 -1.73
CA SER A 13 -4.00 15.11 -0.74
C SER A 13 -4.13 15.71 0.67
N LEU A 14 -4.40 14.85 1.65
CA LEU A 14 -4.34 15.22 3.06
C LEU A 14 -2.91 15.44 3.58
N ILE A 15 -1.89 15.05 2.80
CA ILE A 15 -0.48 15.18 3.20
C ILE A 15 0.05 16.58 2.88
N ASP A 16 -0.14 17.06 1.65
CA ASP A 16 0.44 18.33 1.18
C ASP A 16 -0.53 19.21 0.36
N GLY A 17 -1.77 18.77 0.15
CA GLY A 17 -2.77 19.48 -0.65
C GLY A 17 -2.64 19.31 -2.16
N SER A 18 -1.69 18.53 -2.69
CA SER A 18 -1.54 18.31 -4.13
C SER A 18 -2.71 17.53 -4.74
N PRO A 19 -3.05 17.73 -6.03
CA PRO A 19 -4.15 17.01 -6.66
C PRO A 19 -3.79 15.54 -6.91
N ILE A 20 -4.56 14.63 -6.30
CA ILE A 20 -4.37 13.18 -6.40
C ILE A 20 -5.65 12.46 -6.83
N VAL A 21 -5.52 11.22 -7.30
CA VAL A 21 -6.64 10.36 -7.69
C VAL A 21 -6.49 8.98 -7.08
N LEU A 22 -7.60 8.42 -6.58
CA LEU A 22 -7.72 7.03 -6.14
C LEU A 22 -8.43 6.20 -7.22
N ILE A 23 -7.74 5.18 -7.74
CA ILE A 23 -8.26 4.27 -8.76
C ILE A 23 -8.29 2.85 -8.20
N LEU A 24 -9.41 2.16 -8.37
CA LEU A 24 -9.55 0.74 -8.05
C LEU A 24 -9.54 -0.09 -9.33
N THR A 25 -8.84 -1.24 -9.31
CA THR A 25 -8.75 -2.16 -10.45
C THR A 25 -8.94 -3.61 -9.99
N GLY A 26 -9.54 -4.43 -10.85
CA GLY A 26 -9.66 -5.87 -10.61
C GLY A 26 -11.09 -6.39 -10.43
N PHE A 27 -12.11 -5.58 -10.78
CA PHE A 27 -13.52 -5.95 -10.58
C PHE A 27 -14.01 -7.06 -11.52
N VAL A 28 -13.41 -7.17 -12.71
CA VAL A 28 -13.85 -8.09 -13.77
C VAL A 28 -12.71 -9.02 -14.18
N PHE A 29 -11.53 -8.45 -14.44
CA PHE A 29 -10.33 -9.18 -14.80
C PHE A 29 -9.35 -9.18 -13.62
N PRO A 30 -8.91 -10.37 -13.17
CA PRO A 30 -8.07 -10.49 -12.00
C PRO A 30 -6.68 -9.87 -12.19
N SER A 31 -6.02 -9.57 -11.08
CA SER A 31 -4.59 -9.26 -11.07
C SER A 31 -3.77 -10.51 -11.38
N PHE A 32 -2.70 -10.36 -12.17
CA PHE A 32 -1.72 -11.44 -12.40
C PHE A 32 -0.63 -11.48 -11.32
N ASN A 33 -0.74 -10.65 -10.28
CA ASN A 33 0.21 -10.66 -9.18
C ASN A 33 0.01 -11.90 -8.30
N LYS A 34 0.90 -12.90 -8.49
CA LYS A 34 0.89 -14.17 -7.74
C LYS A 34 0.85 -13.98 -6.23
N LYS A 35 1.58 -12.98 -5.69
CA LYS A 35 1.64 -12.69 -4.24
C LYS A 35 0.29 -12.25 -3.68
N THR A 36 -0.40 -11.35 -4.37
CA THR A 36 -1.69 -10.84 -3.87
C THR A 36 -2.85 -11.77 -4.13
N GLY A 37 -2.75 -12.62 -5.16
CA GLY A 37 -3.86 -13.44 -5.64
C GLY A 37 -4.74 -12.71 -6.65
N SER A 38 -5.49 -13.49 -7.43
CA SER A 38 -6.33 -13.01 -8.54
C SER A 38 -7.53 -12.18 -8.08
N GLU A 39 -8.07 -12.48 -6.91
CA GLU A 39 -9.31 -11.90 -6.38
C GLU A 39 -9.10 -10.57 -5.63
N MET A 40 -7.85 -10.17 -5.41
CA MET A 40 -7.54 -8.99 -4.62
C MET A 40 -7.58 -7.71 -5.47
N ILE A 41 -8.57 -6.86 -5.18
CA ILE A 41 -8.68 -5.52 -5.77
C ILE A 41 -7.43 -4.72 -5.40
N GLN A 42 -6.86 -4.07 -6.40
CA GLN A 42 -5.72 -3.18 -6.23
C GLN A 42 -6.20 -1.74 -6.20
N SER A 43 -5.61 -0.92 -5.33
CA SER A 43 -5.91 0.50 -5.22
C SER A 43 -4.68 1.35 -5.50
N TRP A 44 -4.80 2.32 -6.39
CA TRP A 44 -3.70 3.14 -6.88
C TRP A 44 -3.97 4.60 -6.55
N ILE A 45 -3.11 5.22 -5.75
CA ILE A 45 -3.17 6.64 -5.41
C ILE A 45 -2.09 7.33 -6.23
N LEU A 46 -2.49 8.21 -7.15
CA LEU A 46 -1.61 8.82 -8.12
C LEU A 46 -1.66 10.34 -8.01
N GLN A 47 -0.52 11.00 -8.18
CA GLN A 47 -0.48 12.41 -8.54
C GLN A 47 -1.15 12.62 -9.91
N GLN A 48 -1.90 13.71 -10.07
CA GLN A 48 -2.63 13.96 -11.33
C GLN A 48 -1.77 14.63 -12.42
N GLU A 49 -0.67 15.28 -12.04
CA GLU A 49 0.13 16.12 -12.95
C GLU A 49 1.27 15.36 -13.64
N PHE A 50 1.93 14.46 -12.92
CA PHE A 50 3.18 13.83 -13.35
C PHE A 50 3.01 12.32 -13.54
N THR A 51 3.66 11.79 -14.59
CA THR A 51 3.78 10.34 -14.76
C THR A 51 4.53 9.73 -13.56
N PRO A 52 4.07 8.61 -12.97
CA PRO A 52 4.65 8.04 -11.74
C PRO A 52 6.17 7.86 -11.75
N THR A 53 6.75 7.37 -12.84
CA THR A 53 8.22 7.23 -12.94
C THR A 53 8.95 8.56 -12.92
N HIS A 54 8.38 9.61 -13.52
CA HIS A 54 8.96 10.95 -13.47
C HIS A 54 8.80 11.56 -12.09
N ALA A 55 7.60 11.49 -11.51
CA ALA A 55 7.32 12.00 -10.18
C ALA A 55 8.26 11.38 -9.13
N ALA A 56 8.46 10.06 -9.18
CA ALA A 56 9.30 9.38 -8.22
C ALA A 56 10.79 9.75 -8.36
N LYS A 57 11.27 9.88 -9.61
CA LYS A 57 12.66 10.26 -9.87
C LYS A 57 12.96 11.68 -9.38
N GLU A 58 12.05 12.61 -9.63
CA GLU A 58 12.22 14.03 -9.30
C GLU A 58 11.74 14.39 -7.87
N GLY A 59 11.21 13.42 -7.10
CA GLY A 59 10.74 13.65 -5.73
C GLY A 59 9.38 14.36 -5.63
N LEU A 60 8.60 14.40 -6.71
CA LEU A 60 7.30 15.10 -6.80
C LEU A 60 6.12 14.27 -6.28
N GLU A 61 6.38 13.17 -5.56
CA GLU A 61 5.37 12.25 -5.04
C GLU A 61 5.01 12.51 -3.57
N VAL A 62 5.37 13.67 -3.00
CA VAL A 62 5.09 14.02 -1.59
C VAL A 62 3.60 13.87 -1.26
N GLY A 63 2.69 14.39 -2.07
CA GLY A 63 1.26 14.26 -1.81
C GLY A 63 0.69 12.84 -1.85
N ILE A 64 1.44 11.83 -2.31
CA ILE A 64 0.98 10.43 -2.23
C ILE A 64 1.86 9.55 -1.35
N CYS A 65 3.09 9.97 -1.05
CA CYS A 65 4.07 9.16 -0.33
C CYS A 65 4.52 9.81 0.99
N GLY A 66 4.22 11.09 1.21
CA GLY A 66 4.66 11.89 2.35
C GLY A 66 6.16 11.79 2.60
N SER A 67 6.50 11.55 3.86
CA SER A 67 7.88 11.35 4.34
C SER A 67 8.40 9.91 4.13
N CYS A 68 7.75 9.09 3.29
CA CYS A 68 8.19 7.72 3.04
C CYS A 68 9.70 7.67 2.72
N PRO A 69 10.50 6.94 3.52
CA PRO A 69 11.95 6.90 3.34
C PRO A 69 12.34 6.05 2.12
N MET A 70 11.39 5.28 1.58
CA MET A 70 11.55 4.40 0.42
C MET A 70 11.18 5.08 -0.89
N ARG A 71 11.19 6.42 -0.94
CA ARG A 71 10.99 7.17 -2.18
C ARG A 71 12.22 7.06 -3.07
N MET A 72 11.97 7.03 -4.38
CA MET A 72 13.04 6.86 -5.38
C MET A 72 14.03 8.02 -5.34
N SER A 73 13.56 9.24 -5.11
CA SER A 73 14.39 10.43 -4.95
C SER A 73 15.28 10.41 -3.71
N GLU A 74 14.91 9.65 -2.68
CA GLU A 74 15.62 9.63 -1.38
C GLU A 74 16.72 8.56 -1.36
N ILE A 75 16.36 7.32 -1.72
CA ILE A 75 17.27 6.17 -1.59
C ILE A 75 17.55 5.48 -2.93
N GLY A 76 17.10 6.05 -4.05
CA GLY A 76 17.21 5.42 -5.36
C GLY A 76 16.42 4.11 -5.46
N SER A 77 15.35 3.94 -4.68
CA SER A 77 14.52 2.74 -4.68
C SER A 77 13.05 3.04 -4.36
N CYS A 78 12.16 2.15 -4.77
CA CYS A 78 10.76 2.09 -4.38
C CYS A 78 10.34 0.63 -4.40
N TYR A 79 9.55 0.15 -3.43
CA TYR A 79 9.08 -1.25 -3.44
C TYR A 79 8.23 -1.58 -4.67
N VAL A 80 7.47 -0.61 -5.15
CA VAL A 80 6.53 -0.79 -6.27
C VAL A 80 7.28 -0.78 -7.61
N ASN A 81 6.76 -1.55 -8.57
CA ASN A 81 7.20 -1.46 -9.96
C ASN A 81 6.44 -0.34 -10.68
N LEU A 82 7.07 0.82 -10.80
CA LEU A 82 6.47 2.03 -11.36
C LEU A 82 6.09 1.92 -12.85
N LEU A 83 6.71 1.01 -13.62
CA LEU A 83 6.34 0.79 -15.03
C LEU A 83 4.91 0.28 -15.17
N GLY A 84 4.45 -0.56 -14.23
CA GLY A 84 3.05 -1.01 -14.17
C GLY A 84 2.12 0.15 -13.81
N VAL A 85 2.54 1.01 -12.88
CA VAL A 85 1.78 2.18 -12.42
C VAL A 85 1.61 3.21 -13.56
N ASN A 86 2.62 3.40 -14.41
CA ASN A 86 2.53 4.28 -15.57
C ASN A 86 1.37 3.91 -16.51
N ARG A 87 1.04 2.62 -16.66
CA ARG A 87 -0.11 2.18 -17.48
C ARG A 87 -1.44 2.61 -16.86
N ILE A 88 -1.53 2.53 -15.53
CA ILE A 88 -2.71 3.00 -14.78
C ILE A 88 -2.87 4.52 -14.97
N TYR A 89 -1.78 5.27 -14.84
CA TYR A 89 -1.74 6.72 -15.06
C TYR A 89 -2.08 7.13 -16.51
N GLN A 90 -1.51 6.46 -17.52
CA GLN A 90 -1.81 6.75 -18.92
C GLN A 90 -3.29 6.60 -19.24
N LYS A 91 -3.92 5.53 -18.76
CA LYS A 91 -5.37 5.32 -18.89
C LYS A 91 -6.17 6.40 -18.14
N TYR A 92 -5.65 6.91 -17.03
CA TYR A 92 -6.29 8.00 -16.28
C TYR A 92 -6.26 9.30 -17.09
N LYS A 93 -5.09 9.70 -17.58
CA LYS A 93 -4.93 10.90 -18.41
C LYS A 93 -5.71 10.83 -19.72
N SER A 94 -5.97 9.64 -20.24
CA SER A 94 -6.83 9.44 -21.42
C SER A 94 -8.34 9.41 -21.11
N GLY A 95 -8.76 9.60 -19.86
CA GLY A 95 -10.17 9.54 -19.45
C GLY A 95 -10.79 8.14 -19.49
N GLY A 96 -9.97 7.09 -19.44
CA GLY A 96 -10.40 5.70 -19.68
C GLY A 96 -11.08 5.00 -18.51
N TYR A 97 -11.28 5.68 -17.37
CA TYR A 97 -11.94 5.11 -16.20
C TYR A 97 -13.32 5.71 -16.00
N SER A 98 -14.31 4.86 -15.74
CA SER A 98 -15.59 5.32 -15.17
C SER A 98 -15.43 5.64 -13.69
N LYS A 99 -16.36 6.43 -13.16
CA LYS A 99 -16.44 6.66 -11.71
C LYS A 99 -16.97 5.42 -11.00
N LEU A 100 -16.47 5.16 -9.80
CA LEU A 100 -17.00 4.13 -8.91
C LEU A 100 -18.44 4.50 -8.54
N SER A 101 -19.37 3.55 -8.65
CA SER A 101 -20.77 3.77 -8.30
C SER A 101 -21.22 2.81 -7.21
N ASN A 102 -22.46 2.99 -6.75
CA ASN A 102 -23.09 2.08 -5.80
C ASN A 102 -23.13 0.63 -6.30
N ASN A 103 -23.15 0.41 -7.63
CA ASN A 103 -23.11 -0.93 -8.20
C ASN A 103 -21.81 -1.66 -7.86
N GLU A 104 -20.67 -0.98 -7.99
CA GLU A 104 -19.36 -1.56 -7.66
C GLU A 104 -19.20 -1.78 -6.16
N ILE A 105 -19.73 -0.87 -5.33
CA ILE A 105 -19.78 -1.08 -3.87
C ILE A 105 -20.61 -2.32 -3.52
N GLU A 106 -21.75 -2.53 -4.17
CA GLU A 106 -22.57 -3.74 -3.95
C GLU A 106 -21.87 -5.02 -4.47
N VAL A 107 -21.10 -4.92 -5.56
CA VAL A 107 -20.24 -6.03 -6.00
C VAL A 107 -19.22 -6.40 -4.93
N LEU A 108 -18.52 -5.42 -4.35
CA LEU A 108 -17.59 -5.67 -3.24
C LEU A 108 -18.29 -6.35 -2.06
N ARG A 109 -19.49 -5.87 -1.71
CA ARG A 109 -20.31 -6.41 -0.61
C ARG A 109 -20.77 -7.85 -0.84
N ARG A 110 -21.27 -8.13 -2.04
CA ARG A 110 -21.83 -9.43 -2.40
C ARG A 110 -20.76 -10.51 -2.51
N TYR A 111 -19.62 -10.18 -3.13
CA TYR A 111 -18.57 -11.16 -3.41
C TYR A 111 -17.43 -11.14 -2.38
N ARG A 112 -17.42 -10.15 -1.47
CA ARG A 112 -16.41 -9.99 -0.42
C ARG A 112 -14.99 -10.01 -0.99
N TYR A 113 -14.78 -9.33 -2.11
CA TYR A 113 -13.46 -9.25 -2.73
C TYR A 113 -12.47 -8.56 -1.79
N PRO A 114 -11.33 -9.18 -1.48
CA PRO A 114 -10.34 -8.55 -0.64
C PRO A 114 -9.72 -7.32 -1.34
N ILE A 115 -9.40 -6.29 -0.57
CA ILE A 115 -8.82 -5.05 -1.11
C ILE A 115 -7.43 -4.82 -0.52
N ARG A 116 -6.46 -4.54 -1.38
CA ARG A 116 -5.16 -4.02 -0.96
C ARG A 116 -5.22 -2.50 -0.93
N LEU A 117 -5.20 -1.92 0.26
CA LEU A 117 -5.12 -0.49 0.49
C LEU A 117 -3.69 -0.02 0.21
N GLY A 118 -3.52 0.88 -0.74
CA GLY A 118 -2.22 1.42 -1.14
C GLY A 118 -1.35 0.43 -1.91
N SER A 119 -1.81 -0.08 -3.06
CA SER A 119 -0.93 -0.81 -4.00
C SER A 119 0.20 0.08 -4.53
N TYR A 120 -0.07 1.39 -4.66
CA TYR A 120 0.90 2.47 -4.78
C TYR A 120 0.30 3.75 -4.17
N GLY A 121 1.16 4.53 -3.51
CA GLY A 121 0.77 5.63 -2.63
C GLY A 121 0.26 5.16 -1.26
N ASP A 122 0.36 6.04 -0.27
CA ASP A 122 -0.04 5.84 1.11
C ASP A 122 -1.57 6.10 1.26
N PRO A 123 -2.35 5.14 1.80
CA PRO A 123 -3.81 5.31 1.93
C PRO A 123 -4.22 6.57 2.70
N THR A 124 -3.38 7.04 3.61
CA THR A 124 -3.67 8.22 4.45
C THR A 124 -3.63 9.54 3.68
N ALA A 125 -3.15 9.55 2.44
CA ALA A 125 -3.24 10.70 1.55
C ALA A 125 -4.68 11.02 1.11
N VAL A 126 -5.57 10.04 1.18
CA VAL A 126 -6.98 10.15 0.79
C VAL A 126 -7.85 10.18 2.06
N PRO A 127 -8.91 10.99 2.12
CA PRO A 127 -9.81 11.03 3.27
C PRO A 127 -10.37 9.66 3.66
N LEU A 128 -10.47 9.39 4.96
CA LEU A 128 -10.93 8.10 5.48
C LEU A 128 -12.38 7.80 5.04
N GLU A 129 -13.20 8.84 4.91
CA GLU A 129 -14.60 8.77 4.49
C GLU A 129 -14.76 8.24 3.06
N VAL A 130 -13.73 8.37 2.22
CA VAL A 130 -13.68 7.76 0.88
C VAL A 130 -13.42 6.27 0.99
N TRP A 131 -12.52 5.86 1.88
CA TRP A 131 -12.09 4.49 2.05
C TRP A 131 -13.09 3.62 2.81
N GLU A 132 -13.70 4.17 3.86
CA GLU A 132 -14.50 3.40 4.81
C GLU A 132 -15.67 2.64 4.14
N PRO A 133 -16.48 3.24 3.23
CA PRO A 133 -17.52 2.50 2.53
C PRO A 133 -16.98 1.32 1.69
N ILE A 134 -15.80 1.50 1.08
CA ILE A 134 -15.13 0.50 0.24
C ILE A 134 -14.62 -0.66 1.12
N ILE A 135 -13.95 -0.33 2.23
CA ILE A 135 -13.42 -1.26 3.21
C ILE A 135 -14.55 -2.07 3.85
N LEU A 136 -15.60 -1.40 4.32
CA LEU A 136 -16.75 -2.04 4.97
C LEU A 136 -17.53 -2.94 4.01
N ALA A 137 -17.69 -2.53 2.74
CA ALA A 137 -18.32 -3.37 1.74
C ALA A 137 -17.49 -4.65 1.49
N SER A 138 -16.19 -4.53 1.27
CA SER A 138 -15.32 -5.68 1.09
C SER A 138 -15.31 -6.62 2.31
N GLY A 139 -15.16 -6.06 3.51
CA GLY A 139 -14.98 -6.80 4.75
C GLY A 139 -13.67 -7.60 4.85
N LYS A 140 -12.78 -7.49 3.86
CA LYS A 140 -11.47 -8.16 3.81
C LYS A 140 -10.45 -7.22 3.21
N TYR A 141 -9.42 -6.84 3.94
CA TYR A 141 -8.43 -5.91 3.41
C TYR A 141 -7.04 -6.14 3.97
N THR A 142 -6.06 -5.57 3.29
CA THR A 142 -4.73 -5.39 3.84
C THR A 142 -4.24 -3.98 3.58
N GLY A 143 -3.48 -3.39 4.49
CA GLY A 143 -2.92 -2.07 4.28
C GLY A 143 -1.85 -1.70 5.29
N TYR A 144 -0.99 -0.78 4.87
CA TYR A 144 0.08 -0.24 5.69
C TYR A 144 0.34 1.22 5.30
N THR A 145 0.88 1.98 6.24
CA THR A 145 1.21 3.40 6.06
C THR A 145 2.60 3.69 6.62
N HIS A 146 3.40 4.47 5.90
CA HIS A 146 4.65 5.05 6.42
C HIS A 146 4.37 6.36 7.18
N ASN A 147 3.19 6.94 7.01
CA ASN A 147 2.76 8.19 7.64
C ASN A 147 2.12 7.97 9.04
N TRP A 148 2.44 6.86 9.72
CA TRP A 148 1.78 6.44 10.95
C TRP A 148 2.02 7.37 12.16
N ARG A 149 3.05 8.23 12.09
CA ARG A 149 3.35 9.26 13.11
C ARG A 149 2.46 10.49 12.96
N ASP A 150 2.19 10.89 11.72
CA ASP A 150 1.58 12.19 11.40
C ASP A 150 0.15 12.08 10.87
N THR A 151 -0.42 10.87 10.86
CA THR A 151 -1.79 10.62 10.40
C THR A 151 -2.81 10.57 11.54
N ASN A 152 -4.09 10.71 11.20
CA ASN A 152 -5.19 10.52 12.14
C ASN A 152 -5.13 9.11 12.75
N SER A 153 -5.11 9.03 14.08
CA SER A 153 -5.02 7.77 14.83
C SER A 153 -6.13 6.74 14.51
N LEU A 154 -7.27 7.17 13.94
CA LEU A 154 -8.32 6.26 13.44
C LEU A 154 -7.79 5.27 12.39
N TRP A 155 -6.76 5.65 11.62
CA TRP A 155 -6.13 4.78 10.64
C TRP A 155 -5.53 3.49 11.22
N LYS A 156 -5.22 3.45 12.53
CA LYS A 156 -4.80 2.22 13.24
C LYS A 156 -5.81 1.09 13.07
N GLN A 157 -7.10 1.41 12.95
CA GLN A 157 -8.14 0.40 12.74
C GLN A 157 -7.97 -0.37 11.42
N TYR A 158 -7.44 0.30 10.39
CA TYR A 158 -7.44 -0.22 9.03
C TYR A 158 -6.04 -0.54 8.49
N LEU A 159 -5.01 0.10 9.01
CA LEU A 159 -3.64 0.00 8.52
C LEU A 159 -2.68 -0.43 9.62
N MET A 160 -1.60 -1.09 9.21
CA MET A 160 -0.43 -1.33 10.04
C MET A 160 0.61 -0.23 9.82
N ALA A 161 1.43 0.07 10.82
CA ALA A 161 2.59 0.93 10.66
C ALA A 161 3.66 0.19 9.84
N SER A 162 4.07 0.78 8.70
CA SER A 162 5.19 0.29 7.90
C SER A 162 6.49 0.83 8.49
N VAL A 163 7.37 -0.08 8.92
CA VAL A 163 8.58 0.26 9.71
C VAL A 163 9.80 -0.51 9.20
N HIS A 164 11.00 -0.05 9.54
CA HIS A 164 12.26 -0.64 9.05
C HIS A 164 13.25 -1.05 10.15
N SER A 165 13.01 -0.68 11.41
CA SER A 165 13.87 -1.06 12.54
C SER A 165 13.08 -1.61 13.72
N ILE A 166 13.76 -2.28 14.65
CA ILE A 166 13.15 -2.78 15.89
C ILE A 166 12.69 -1.61 16.77
N SER A 167 13.53 -0.58 16.90
CA SER A 167 13.20 0.64 17.66
C SER A 167 11.94 1.32 17.10
N GLU A 168 11.87 1.46 15.78
CA GLU A 168 10.70 2.03 15.12
C GLU A 168 9.44 1.18 15.31
N ALA A 169 9.57 -0.14 15.25
CA ALA A 169 8.46 -1.04 15.51
C ALA A 169 7.95 -0.92 16.97
N GLN A 170 8.86 -0.84 17.94
CA GLN A 170 8.51 -0.65 19.35
C GLN A 170 7.80 0.69 19.58
N GLU A 171 8.28 1.77 18.97
CA GLU A 171 7.62 3.08 19.01
C GLU A 171 6.18 3.00 18.48
N ALA A 172 6.00 2.45 17.28
CA ALA A 172 4.67 2.31 16.68
C ALA A 172 3.74 1.44 17.54
N GLN A 173 4.25 0.34 18.10
CA GLN A 173 3.50 -0.56 18.98
C GLN A 173 3.10 0.10 20.29
N ASN A 174 3.97 0.91 20.89
CA ASN A 174 3.67 1.71 22.09
C ASN A 174 2.55 2.72 21.82
N LEU A 175 2.42 3.19 20.58
CA LEU A 175 1.30 4.03 20.15
C LEU A 175 0.05 3.22 19.75
N GLY A 176 0.07 1.90 19.85
CA GLY A 176 -1.06 1.03 19.58
C GLY A 176 -1.24 0.61 18.11
N TRP A 177 -0.21 0.79 17.28
CA TRP A 177 -0.18 0.20 15.93
C TRP A 177 0.26 -1.27 15.99
N ARG A 178 -0.32 -2.09 15.10
CA ARG A 178 0.37 -3.30 14.64
C ARG A 178 1.38 -2.90 13.58
N THR A 179 2.50 -3.62 13.47
CA THR A 179 3.62 -3.26 12.58
C THR A 179 3.82 -4.26 11.45
N PHE A 180 4.13 -3.73 10.28
CA PHE A 180 4.67 -4.47 9.15
C PHE A 180 6.12 -4.01 8.92
N ARG A 181 7.09 -4.83 9.30
CA ARG A 181 8.51 -4.49 9.30
C ARG A 181 9.21 -5.09 8.08
N ILE A 182 9.84 -4.25 7.25
CA ILE A 182 10.75 -4.79 6.21
C ILE A 182 12.13 -5.00 6.81
N ILE A 183 12.71 -6.18 6.58
CA ILE A 183 13.98 -6.59 7.18
C ILE A 183 15.00 -7.03 6.13
N ALA A 184 16.28 -7.01 6.49
CA ALA A 184 17.34 -7.61 5.69
C ALA A 184 17.12 -9.14 5.54
N PRO A 185 17.62 -9.78 4.46
CA PRO A 185 17.36 -11.21 4.20
C PRO A 185 17.81 -12.18 5.31
N ASP A 186 18.85 -11.81 6.04
CA ASP A 186 19.48 -12.57 7.14
C ASP A 186 19.09 -12.07 8.54
N ALA A 187 18.29 -11.00 8.63
CA ALA A 187 17.83 -10.47 9.90
C ALA A 187 16.91 -11.46 10.64
N LEU A 188 17.05 -11.48 11.96
CA LEU A 188 16.20 -12.23 12.86
C LEU A 188 14.86 -11.51 13.11
N LEU A 189 13.83 -12.31 13.37
CA LEU A 189 12.53 -11.82 13.84
C LEU A 189 12.63 -11.38 15.30
N SER A 190 11.83 -10.39 15.68
CA SER A 190 11.56 -10.10 17.09
C SER A 190 10.52 -11.09 17.66
N ASP A 191 10.51 -11.27 18.99
CA ASP A 191 9.64 -12.26 19.65
C ASP A 191 8.13 -12.02 19.43
N ASN A 192 7.73 -10.80 19.07
CA ASN A 192 6.33 -10.39 18.91
C ASN A 192 5.88 -10.18 17.46
N GLU A 193 6.66 -10.66 16.48
CA GLU A 193 6.31 -10.67 15.07
C GLU A 193 6.52 -12.06 14.44
N ILE A 194 5.85 -12.31 13.32
CA ILE A 194 6.04 -13.52 12.51
C ILE A 194 6.50 -13.14 11.11
N LEU A 195 7.13 -14.07 10.41
CA LEU A 195 7.44 -13.89 9.00
C LEU A 195 6.14 -13.87 8.17
N CYS A 196 6.11 -13.03 7.14
CA CYS A 196 5.06 -12.99 6.14
C CYS A 196 4.80 -14.39 5.58
N ARG A 197 3.55 -14.87 5.66
CA ARG A 197 3.18 -16.23 5.24
C ARG A 197 3.50 -16.51 3.77
N HIS A 198 3.43 -15.51 2.90
CA HIS A 198 3.82 -15.64 1.49
C HIS A 198 5.34 -15.85 1.32
N THR A 199 6.14 -15.27 2.21
CA THR A 199 7.60 -15.38 2.19
C THR A 199 8.04 -16.72 2.76
N GLU A 200 7.28 -17.29 3.70
CA GLU A 200 7.43 -18.68 4.16
C GLU A 200 7.02 -19.69 3.08
N ASP A 201 5.88 -19.47 2.42
CA ASP A 201 5.34 -20.32 1.37
C ASP A 201 4.65 -19.49 0.29
N ASP A 202 5.22 -19.45 -0.91
CA ASP A 202 4.77 -18.60 -2.02
C ASP A 202 3.40 -19.01 -2.62
N ARG A 203 2.83 -20.13 -2.15
CA ARG A 203 1.46 -20.57 -2.44
C ARG A 203 0.43 -19.83 -1.58
N VAL A 204 0.84 -19.28 -0.43
CA VAL A 204 -0.05 -18.49 0.43
C VAL A 204 -0.19 -17.09 -0.16
N GLN A 205 -1.40 -16.75 -0.60
CA GLN A 205 -1.70 -15.45 -1.23
C GLN A 205 -2.32 -14.47 -0.24
N CYS A 206 -2.07 -13.16 -0.43
CA CYS A 206 -2.62 -12.13 0.45
C CYS A 206 -4.16 -12.12 0.48
N SER A 207 -4.81 -12.41 -0.65
CA SER A 207 -6.28 -12.54 -0.76
C SER A 207 -6.88 -13.55 0.23
N THR A 208 -6.11 -14.55 0.63
CA THR A 208 -6.53 -15.60 1.58
C THR A 208 -5.96 -15.36 2.97
N CYS A 209 -4.71 -14.89 3.06
CA CYS A 209 -3.99 -14.72 4.33
C CYS A 209 -4.57 -13.61 5.22
N LEU A 210 -4.73 -12.39 4.68
CA LEU A 210 -5.37 -11.25 5.35
C LEU A 210 -4.86 -10.95 6.78
N LEU A 211 -3.58 -11.22 7.06
CA LEU A 211 -2.99 -10.88 8.36
C LEU A 211 -2.68 -9.39 8.49
N CYS A 212 -2.51 -8.67 7.37
CA CYS A 212 -2.08 -7.27 7.38
C CYS A 212 -3.26 -6.28 7.44
N ASP A 213 -4.18 -6.46 8.38
CA ASP A 213 -5.52 -5.85 8.42
C ASP A 213 -5.72 -4.75 9.48
N GLY A 214 -4.65 -4.09 9.92
CA GLY A 214 -4.71 -3.05 10.95
C GLY A 214 -4.90 -3.61 12.36
N LYS A 215 -5.57 -2.87 13.25
CA LYS A 215 -5.72 -3.23 14.67
C LYS A 215 -6.51 -4.52 14.86
N SER A 216 -5.87 -5.51 15.46
CA SER A 216 -6.48 -6.78 15.88
C SER A 216 -5.59 -7.49 16.90
N SER A 217 -5.98 -8.68 17.37
CA SER A 217 -5.14 -9.54 18.21
C SER A 217 -4.14 -10.41 17.42
N LYS A 218 -4.07 -10.23 16.09
CA LYS A 218 -3.13 -10.96 15.22
C LYS A 218 -1.69 -10.46 15.44
N PRO A 219 -0.67 -11.26 15.12
CA PRO A 219 0.74 -10.89 15.36
C PRO A 219 1.19 -9.72 14.48
N ASN A 220 2.27 -9.04 14.89
CA ASN A 220 3.01 -8.16 13.97
C ASN A 220 3.65 -8.99 12.86
N ILE A 221 3.97 -8.37 11.73
CA ILE A 221 4.46 -9.07 10.55
C ILE A 221 5.83 -8.49 10.16
N ALA A 222 6.79 -9.35 9.84
CA ALA A 222 7.99 -8.98 9.14
C ALA A 222 7.98 -9.54 7.72
N ASP A 223 8.55 -8.83 6.76
CA ASP A 223 8.84 -9.35 5.43
C ASP A 223 10.29 -9.07 5.07
N LYS A 224 10.97 -10.07 4.50
CA LYS A 224 12.33 -9.87 4.00
C LYS A 224 12.25 -8.99 2.76
N VAL A 225 13.18 -8.05 2.62
CA VAL A 225 13.28 -7.26 1.39
C VAL A 225 13.46 -8.21 0.19
N HIS A 226 12.72 -7.96 -0.89
CA HIS A 226 12.75 -8.76 -2.11
C HIS A 226 12.57 -7.88 -3.35
N GLY A 227 12.76 -8.49 -4.52
CA GLY A 227 12.66 -7.83 -5.82
C GLY A 227 14.00 -7.82 -6.55
N LEU A 228 14.22 -6.79 -7.37
CA LEU A 228 15.47 -6.64 -8.13
C LEU A 228 16.66 -6.39 -7.19
N ASN A 229 17.83 -6.94 -7.51
CA ASN A 229 19.03 -6.85 -6.67
C ASN A 229 19.40 -5.40 -6.30
N TRP A 230 19.23 -4.44 -7.20
CA TRP A 230 19.51 -3.04 -6.91
C TRP A 230 18.55 -2.43 -5.88
N LYS A 231 17.28 -2.88 -5.84
CA LYS A 231 16.32 -2.46 -4.80
C LYS A 231 16.73 -2.98 -3.44
N ILE A 232 17.13 -4.24 -3.38
CA ILE A 232 17.65 -4.89 -2.17
C ILE A 232 18.90 -4.15 -1.68
N SER A 233 19.88 -3.93 -2.57
CA SER A 233 21.12 -3.22 -2.22
C SER A 233 20.87 -1.80 -1.69
N ASN A 234 19.98 -1.03 -2.32
CA ASN A 234 19.67 0.32 -1.86
C ASN A 234 18.92 0.31 -0.51
N PHE A 235 18.06 -0.67 -0.27
CA PHE A 235 17.42 -0.84 1.03
C PHE A 235 18.43 -1.18 2.14
N LEU A 236 19.39 -2.06 1.87
CA LEU A 236 20.43 -2.41 2.85
C LEU A 236 21.29 -1.19 3.22
N LYS A 237 21.70 -0.39 2.23
CA LYS A 237 22.41 0.88 2.48
C LYS A 237 21.60 1.85 3.35
N TYR A 238 20.29 1.92 3.13
CA TYR A 238 19.40 2.71 3.97
C TYR A 238 19.36 2.21 5.42
N LEU A 239 19.27 0.89 5.63
CA LEU A 239 19.32 0.32 6.99
C LEU A 239 20.65 0.64 7.69
N GLU A 240 21.77 0.53 6.98
CA GLU A 240 23.10 0.90 7.51
C GLU A 240 23.15 2.39 7.90
N SER A 241 22.57 3.27 7.09
CA SER A 241 22.56 4.73 7.37
C SER A 241 21.67 5.14 8.54
N THR A 242 20.72 4.30 8.95
CA THR A 242 19.76 4.59 10.03
C THR A 242 20.08 3.85 11.33
N SER A 243 21.09 2.98 11.31
CA SER A 243 21.56 2.22 12.48
C SER A 243 22.71 2.89 13.22
N ASN A 244 23.28 3.97 12.66
CA ASN A 244 24.29 4.83 13.28
C ASN A 244 23.64 6.11 13.82
#